data_AF-A0A428S0M2-F1
#
_entry.id   AF-A0A428S0M2-F1
#
_cell.length_a   1.000
_cell.length_b   1.000
_cell.length_c   1.000
_cell.angle_alpha   90.00
_cell.angle_beta   90.00
_cell.angle_gamma   90.00
#
_symmetry.space_group_name_H-M   'P 1'
#
loop_
_entity.id
_entity.type
_entity.pdbx_description
1 polymer ?
#
loop_
_entity_poly.entity_id
_entity_poly.type
_entity_poly.pdbx_seq_one_letter_code
_entity_poly.pdbx_strand_id
1 'polypeptide(L)'
;MSNDITPEDLKIKLTGSGNWVQWKSIFETKARALNLWKSIDPEASDRVPFLAAPEVPTFDEPQGVQTRGGGGLSDIEKFRMEMYKINDRKYESQLKAIASMKNWVMATVEPSLRQACCLPGSDLQEWFEALQDSAGMDENLARAHATRAYQMFMTPTQRAPKDLIKWVTEFEAIMLEAQTLKVPNACDAHLWYDALEDVTRPFLGFQLQMWRSQLSTEIDNNKLSSRKVAQKIRYEISREVALKPAQRGVKRPAAFPAGTNDEGLTLDEESSDHTPPKKAKKEKGRSNRRGKQKNNLKNNHTKDWGKETRKTCRACGQFHDLSKCFYIFKR
;
A
#
# COMPACT_ATOMS: atom_id res chain seq x y z
N MET A 1 15.21 -8.55 -22.56
CA MET A 1 14.35 -8.24 -21.40
C MET A 1 13.34 -7.21 -21.88
N SER A 2 12.08 -7.59 -21.98
CA SER A 2 11.01 -6.72 -22.50
C SER A 2 10.79 -5.55 -21.53
N ASN A 3 11.10 -4.34 -21.97
CA ASN A 3 10.86 -3.10 -21.24
C ASN A 3 9.43 -2.61 -21.51
N ASP A 4 8.45 -3.46 -21.22
CA ASP A 4 7.05 -3.06 -21.31
C ASP A 4 6.70 -2.19 -20.10
N ILE A 5 6.06 -1.05 -20.37
CA ILE A 5 5.52 -0.15 -19.36
C ILE A 5 4.52 -0.95 -18.55
N THR A 6 4.80 -1.18 -17.26
CA THR A 6 3.85 -1.91 -16.43
C THR A 6 2.63 -1.02 -16.13
N PRO A 7 1.40 -1.56 -16.04
CA PRO A 7 0.22 -0.78 -15.70
C PRO A 7 0.34 -0.07 -14.34
N GLU A 8 1.20 -0.58 -13.45
CA GLU A 8 1.49 0.01 -12.14
C GLU A 8 2.33 1.28 -12.25
N ASP A 9 3.27 1.35 -13.20
CA ASP A 9 4.09 2.53 -13.48
C ASP A 9 3.29 3.73 -13.99
N LEU A 10 2.11 3.48 -14.58
CA LEU A 10 1.19 4.52 -15.08
C LEU A 10 0.23 5.05 -14.00
N LYS A 11 0.21 4.40 -12.83
CA LYS A 11 -0.73 4.73 -11.75
C LYS A 11 -0.30 5.98 -10.97
N ILE A 12 1.00 6.24 -10.89
CA ILE A 12 1.56 7.40 -10.19
C ILE A 12 1.72 8.55 -11.17
N LYS A 13 0.82 9.52 -11.08
CA LYS A 13 0.87 10.75 -11.89
C LYS A 13 1.56 11.87 -11.12
N LEU A 14 2.50 12.54 -11.78
CA LEU A 14 3.10 13.76 -11.25
C LEU A 14 2.13 14.91 -11.50
N THR A 15 1.32 15.21 -10.48
CA THR A 15 0.40 16.36 -10.44
C THR A 15 0.97 17.53 -9.64
N GLY A 16 2.24 17.43 -9.24
CA GLY A 16 2.92 18.36 -8.37
C GLY A 16 3.66 17.65 -7.24
N SER A 17 3.82 18.38 -6.16
CA SER A 17 4.85 18.10 -5.17
C SER A 17 4.54 16.87 -4.28
N GLY A 18 3.26 16.57 -4.05
CA GLY A 18 2.77 15.38 -3.31
C GLY A 18 3.34 14.05 -3.77
N ASN A 19 3.54 13.90 -5.08
CA ASN A 19 3.93 12.63 -5.70
C ASN A 19 5.37 12.63 -6.21
N TRP A 20 6.13 13.71 -5.99
CA TRP A 20 7.48 13.88 -6.54
C TRP A 20 8.44 12.80 -6.10
N VAL A 21 8.50 12.48 -4.80
CA VAL A 21 9.47 11.50 -4.27
C VAL A 21 9.24 10.11 -4.89
N GLN A 22 7.99 9.68 -4.97
CA GLN A 22 7.62 8.40 -5.57
C GLN A 22 7.88 8.40 -7.09
N TRP A 23 7.49 9.49 -7.76
CA TRP A 23 7.70 9.62 -9.21
C TRP A 23 9.18 9.66 -9.58
N LYS A 24 10.01 10.43 -8.85
CA LYS A 24 11.46 10.51 -9.02
C LYS A 24 12.13 9.16 -8.85
N SER A 25 11.72 8.37 -7.85
CA SER A 25 12.26 7.01 -7.63
C SER A 25 11.97 6.08 -8.81
N ILE A 26 10.78 6.16 -9.41
CA ILE A 26 10.42 5.36 -10.59
C ILE A 26 11.17 5.86 -11.83
N PHE A 27 11.27 7.17 -12.00
CA PHE A 27 12.06 7.79 -13.08
C PHE A 27 13.51 7.33 -13.02
N GLU A 28 14.14 7.37 -11.85
CA GLU A 28 15.52 6.91 -11.64
C GLU A 28 15.67 5.41 -11.95
N THR A 29 14.74 4.58 -11.47
CA THR A 29 14.76 3.13 -11.71
C THR A 29 14.70 2.82 -13.21
N LYS A 30 13.82 3.51 -13.96
CA LYS A 30 13.70 3.36 -15.41
C LYS A 30 14.92 3.90 -16.15
N ALA A 31 15.42 5.08 -15.76
CA ALA A 31 16.60 5.68 -16.35
C ALA A 31 17.85 4.79 -16.16
N ARG A 32 17.99 4.13 -15.00
CA ARG A 32 19.04 3.14 -14.75
C ARG A 32 18.88 1.89 -15.61
N ALA A 33 17.66 1.35 -15.74
CA ALA A 33 17.38 0.20 -16.60
C ALA A 33 17.70 0.47 -18.09
N LEU A 34 17.51 1.72 -18.53
CA LEU A 34 17.82 2.18 -19.88
C LEU A 34 19.27 2.66 -20.07
N ASN A 35 20.12 2.58 -19.03
CA ASN A 35 21.49 3.10 -19.01
C ASN A 35 21.60 4.61 -19.33
N LEU A 36 20.54 5.38 -19.05
CA LEU A 36 20.50 6.83 -19.26
C LEU A 36 20.80 7.64 -17.99
N TRP A 37 20.68 7.03 -16.80
CA TRP A 37 20.82 7.78 -15.54
C TRP A 37 22.16 8.50 -15.40
N LYS A 38 23.27 7.90 -15.85
CA LYS A 38 24.61 8.54 -15.80
C LYS A 38 24.72 9.85 -16.59
N SER A 39 23.84 10.05 -17.57
CA SER A 39 23.77 11.27 -18.40
C SER A 39 22.74 12.27 -17.86
N ILE A 40 21.84 11.86 -16.97
CA ILE A 40 20.74 12.68 -16.45
C ILE A 40 21.00 13.15 -15.01
N ASP A 41 21.73 12.36 -14.22
CA ASP A 41 21.93 12.58 -12.79
C ASP A 41 22.52 13.98 -12.49
N PRO A 42 21.77 14.86 -11.81
CA PRO A 42 22.24 16.19 -11.51
C PRO A 42 23.41 16.21 -10.50
N GLU A 43 23.63 15.13 -9.74
CA GLU A 43 24.69 15.06 -8.72
C GLU A 43 25.94 14.30 -9.18
N ALA A 44 25.93 13.70 -10.38
CA ALA A 44 27.09 12.98 -10.89
C ALA A 44 28.23 13.96 -11.24
N SER A 45 29.37 13.81 -10.56
CA SER A 45 30.59 14.58 -10.86
C SER A 45 31.20 14.24 -12.22
N ASP A 46 30.94 13.03 -12.74
CA ASP A 46 31.45 12.51 -14.02
C ASP A 46 30.29 12.30 -15.01
N ARG A 47 29.59 13.37 -15.39
CA ARG A 47 28.48 13.28 -16.34
C ARG A 47 28.99 12.86 -17.72
N VAL A 48 28.36 11.84 -18.29
CA VAL A 48 28.64 11.40 -19.66
C VAL A 48 27.60 12.03 -20.58
N PRO A 49 27.99 12.89 -21.54
CA PRO A 49 27.06 13.42 -22.54
C PRO A 49 26.33 12.30 -23.30
N PHE A 50 25.13 12.57 -23.79
CA PHE A 50 24.49 11.68 -24.74
C PHE A 50 25.41 11.47 -25.96
N LEU A 51 25.40 10.26 -26.54
CA LEU A 51 26.24 9.94 -27.70
C LEU A 51 25.87 10.87 -28.85
N ALA A 52 26.87 11.45 -29.50
CA ALA A 52 26.68 12.17 -30.76
C ALA A 52 26.48 11.17 -31.91
N ALA A 53 25.83 11.62 -32.98
CA ALA A 53 25.72 10.83 -34.21
C ALA A 53 27.13 10.48 -34.71
N PRO A 54 27.44 9.19 -34.96
CA PRO A 54 28.75 8.80 -35.45
C PRO A 54 28.96 9.32 -36.88
N GLU A 55 30.14 9.85 -37.16
CA GLU A 55 30.51 10.27 -38.50
C GLU A 55 30.83 9.07 -39.39
N VAL A 56 30.33 9.08 -40.62
CA VAL A 56 30.64 8.05 -41.61
C VAL A 56 32.14 8.10 -41.91
N PRO A 57 32.87 6.98 -41.79
CA PRO A 57 34.29 6.95 -42.11
C PRO A 57 34.50 7.39 -43.56
N THR A 58 35.22 8.49 -43.77
CA THR A 58 35.66 8.91 -45.09
C THR A 58 36.91 8.11 -45.44
N PHE A 59 36.94 7.56 -46.65
CA PHE A 59 38.09 6.82 -47.17
C PHE A 59 38.68 7.64 -48.32
N ASP A 60 39.97 7.95 -48.24
CA ASP A 60 40.66 8.64 -49.33
C ASP A 60 40.75 7.72 -50.54
N GLU A 61 40.31 8.20 -51.70
CA GLU A 61 40.44 7.46 -52.95
C GLU A 61 41.95 7.37 -53.29
N PRO A 62 42.51 6.16 -53.47
CA PRO A 62 43.95 6.02 -53.67
C PRO A 62 44.35 6.76 -54.95
N GLN A 63 45.15 7.82 -54.79
CA GLN A 63 45.69 8.57 -55.93
C GLN A 63 46.62 7.66 -56.74
N GLY A 64 46.10 7.15 -57.85
CA GLY A 64 46.92 6.81 -59.02
C GLY A 64 47.63 5.47 -59.04
N VAL A 65 46.99 4.36 -58.62
CA VAL A 65 47.49 3.02 -58.99
C VAL A 65 46.37 2.18 -59.61
N GLN A 66 46.41 2.04 -60.94
CA GLN A 66 45.62 1.04 -61.65
C GLN A 66 46.07 -0.36 -61.23
N THR A 67 45.45 -0.90 -60.18
CA THR A 67 45.64 -2.30 -59.80
C THR A 67 44.49 -3.10 -60.36
N ARG A 68 44.78 -3.88 -61.40
CA ARG A 68 43.86 -4.81 -62.04
C ARG A 68 43.64 -6.01 -61.10
N GLY A 69 42.74 -5.86 -60.13
CA GLY A 69 42.31 -6.96 -59.26
C GLY A 69 41.88 -6.49 -57.87
N GLY A 70 40.58 -6.63 -57.57
CA GLY A 70 40.03 -6.61 -56.21
C GLY A 70 39.89 -5.23 -55.56
N GLY A 71 38.91 -4.44 -56.00
CA GLY A 71 38.46 -3.23 -55.29
C GLY A 71 37.75 -3.57 -53.98
N GLY A 72 38.52 -4.00 -52.97
CA GLY A 72 38.04 -4.24 -51.61
C GLY A 72 38.68 -3.26 -50.63
N LEU A 73 37.92 -2.87 -49.61
CA LEU A 73 38.44 -2.09 -48.47
C LEU A 73 39.67 -2.79 -47.86
N SER A 74 40.68 -2.02 -47.51
CA SER A 74 41.80 -2.48 -46.68
C SER A 74 41.30 -2.92 -45.30
N ASP A 75 42.09 -3.71 -44.58
CA ASP A 75 41.68 -4.22 -43.27
C ASP A 75 41.49 -3.10 -42.23
N ILE A 76 42.21 -1.98 -42.37
CA ILE A 76 42.03 -0.77 -41.56
C ILE A 76 40.68 -0.11 -41.86
N GLU A 77 40.30 -0.04 -43.13
CA GLU A 77 39.02 0.55 -43.56
C GLU A 77 37.83 -0.33 -43.17
N LYS A 78 37.97 -1.66 -43.27
CA LYS A 78 37.00 -2.63 -42.73
C LYS A 78 36.83 -2.45 -41.22
N PHE A 79 37.93 -2.29 -40.47
CA PHE A 79 37.87 -2.07 -39.03
C PHE A 79 37.18 -0.75 -38.67
N ARG A 80 37.50 0.36 -39.37
CA ARG A 80 36.82 1.65 -39.18
C ARG A 80 35.32 1.57 -39.46
N MET A 81 34.94 0.88 -40.55
CA MET A 81 33.54 0.65 -40.90
C MET A 81 32.81 -0.21 -39.86
N GLU A 82 33.47 -1.23 -39.29
CA GLU A 82 32.86 -2.05 -38.23
C GLU A 82 32.68 -1.26 -36.93
N MET A 83 33.66 -0.44 -36.56
CA MET A 83 33.55 0.48 -35.42
C MET A 83 32.42 1.49 -35.61
N TYR A 84 32.27 2.05 -36.82
CA TYR A 84 31.13 2.91 -37.16
C TYR A 84 29.80 2.20 -36.93
N LYS A 85 29.61 1.00 -37.48
CA LYS A 85 28.37 0.22 -37.30
C LYS A 85 28.06 -0.07 -35.84
N ILE A 86 29.07 -0.39 -35.04
CA ILE A 86 28.90 -0.63 -33.60
C ILE A 86 28.44 0.66 -32.90
N ASN A 87 29.07 1.80 -33.21
CA ASN A 87 28.72 3.09 -32.62
C ASN A 87 27.33 3.57 -33.07
N ASP A 88 26.98 3.37 -34.33
CA ASP A 88 25.67 3.70 -34.89
C ASP A 88 24.55 2.90 -34.21
N ARG A 89 24.75 1.58 -34.04
CA ARG A 89 23.82 0.75 -33.25
C ARG A 89 23.67 1.21 -31.81
N LYS A 90 24.76 1.64 -31.16
CA LYS A 90 24.73 2.18 -29.79
C LYS A 90 23.98 3.51 -29.74
N TYR A 91 24.22 4.39 -30.71
CA TYR A 91 23.54 5.68 -30.84
C TYR A 91 22.03 5.49 -31.08
N GLU A 92 21.63 4.65 -32.03
CA GLU A 92 20.21 4.33 -32.27
C GLU A 92 19.54 3.72 -31.04
N SER A 93 20.23 2.83 -30.32
CA SER A 93 19.72 2.23 -29.09
C SER A 93 19.48 3.30 -28.02
N GLN A 94 20.40 4.26 -27.88
CA GLN A 94 20.26 5.37 -26.96
C GLN A 94 19.10 6.30 -27.35
N LEU A 95 18.92 6.59 -28.65
CA LEU A 95 17.78 7.38 -29.13
C LEU A 95 16.44 6.68 -28.83
N LYS A 96 16.35 5.36 -29.04
CA LYS A 96 15.16 4.56 -28.71
C LYS A 96 14.88 4.59 -27.21
N ALA A 97 15.92 4.51 -26.38
CA ALA A 97 15.81 4.62 -24.94
C ALA A 97 15.32 6.01 -24.50
N ILE A 98 15.89 7.09 -25.07
CA ILE A 98 15.47 8.47 -24.80
C ILE A 98 14.01 8.67 -25.20
N ALA A 99 13.61 8.21 -26.38
CA ALA A 99 12.23 8.31 -26.85
C ALA A 99 11.25 7.55 -25.93
N SER A 100 11.62 6.34 -25.51
CA SER A 100 10.84 5.56 -24.53
C SER A 100 10.67 6.32 -23.21
N MET A 101 11.74 6.92 -22.71
CA MET A 101 11.73 7.67 -21.46
C MET A 101 10.91 8.97 -21.58
N LYS A 102 11.08 9.73 -22.67
CA LYS A 102 10.26 10.93 -22.97
C LYS A 102 8.77 10.58 -23.07
N ASN A 103 8.42 9.49 -23.74
CA ASN A 103 7.04 9.03 -23.83
C ASN A 103 6.46 8.67 -22.45
N TRP A 104 7.23 8.00 -21.60
CA TRP A 104 6.80 7.69 -20.23
C TRP A 104 6.61 8.96 -19.39
N VAL A 105 7.52 9.93 -19.47
CA VAL A 105 7.37 11.23 -18.77
C VAL A 105 6.10 11.93 -19.26
N MET A 106 5.89 12.00 -20.57
CA MET A 106 4.69 12.61 -21.14
C MET A 106 3.39 11.88 -20.76
N ALA A 107 3.44 10.58 -20.44
CA ALA A 107 2.27 9.83 -19.99
C ALA A 107 1.98 9.99 -18.48
N THR A 108 3.02 10.23 -17.68
CA THR A 108 2.92 10.25 -16.21
C THR A 108 2.86 11.67 -15.61
N VAL A 109 3.28 12.69 -16.35
CA VAL A 109 3.23 14.10 -15.89
C VAL A 109 1.89 14.75 -16.28
N GLU A 110 1.34 15.56 -15.37
CA GLU A 110 0.12 16.32 -15.60
C GLU A 110 0.23 17.28 -16.81
N PRO A 111 -0.84 17.47 -17.62
CA PRO A 111 -0.86 18.44 -18.73
C PRO A 111 -0.23 19.81 -18.42
N SER A 112 -0.56 20.39 -17.27
CA SER A 112 -0.08 21.72 -16.84
C SER A 112 1.45 21.75 -16.69
N LEU A 113 2.02 20.72 -16.05
CA LEU A 113 3.47 20.59 -15.86
C LEU A 113 4.20 20.23 -17.16
N ARG A 114 3.58 19.39 -18.02
CA ARG A 114 4.14 19.07 -19.34
C ARG A 114 4.31 20.31 -20.21
N GLN A 115 3.32 21.21 -20.19
CA GLN A 115 3.39 22.43 -20.98
C GLN A 115 4.45 23.41 -20.48
N ALA A 116 4.71 23.45 -19.17
CA ALA A 116 5.69 24.32 -18.57
C ALA A 116 7.13 23.78 -18.66
N CYS A 117 7.32 22.46 -18.53
CA CYS A 117 8.64 21.85 -18.30
C CYS A 117 9.14 20.98 -19.46
N CYS A 118 8.25 20.37 -20.26
CA CYS A 118 8.64 19.44 -21.32
C CYS A 118 8.70 20.15 -22.69
N LEU A 119 9.65 21.07 -22.85
CA LEU A 119 9.82 21.82 -24.10
C LEU A 119 10.33 20.90 -25.24
N PRO A 120 9.82 21.04 -26.48
CA PRO A 120 10.12 20.11 -27.58
C PRO A 120 11.59 20.11 -28.03
N GLY A 121 12.31 21.22 -27.83
CA GLY A 121 13.74 21.34 -28.15
C GLY A 121 14.68 20.90 -27.02
N SER A 122 14.15 20.73 -25.82
CA SER A 122 14.94 20.40 -24.64
C SER A 122 15.26 18.91 -24.57
N ASP A 123 16.42 18.61 -24.00
CA ASP A 123 16.84 17.26 -23.72
C ASP A 123 16.15 16.72 -22.45
N LEU A 124 16.33 15.41 -22.22
CA LEU A 124 15.67 14.72 -21.11
C LEU A 124 16.20 15.21 -19.75
N GLN A 125 17.41 15.76 -19.73
CA GLN A 125 18.01 16.36 -18.54
C GLN A 125 17.30 17.67 -18.18
N GLU A 126 17.19 18.61 -19.13
CA GLU A 126 16.46 19.86 -18.92
C GLU A 126 15.00 19.60 -18.51
N TRP A 127 14.35 18.57 -19.08
CA TRP A 127 13.01 18.17 -18.64
C TRP A 127 12.99 17.74 -17.18
N PHE A 128 13.97 16.93 -16.75
CA PHE A 128 14.04 16.45 -15.37
C PHE A 128 14.32 17.58 -14.39
N GLU A 129 15.25 18.48 -14.70
CA GLU A 129 15.59 19.65 -13.87
C GLU A 129 14.40 20.62 -13.77
N ALA A 130 13.72 20.94 -14.88
CA ALA A 130 12.54 21.80 -14.86
C ALA A 130 11.35 21.17 -14.10
N LEU A 131 11.17 19.85 -14.21
CA LEU A 131 10.20 19.11 -13.42
C LEU A 131 10.58 19.08 -11.94
N GLN A 132 11.88 19.03 -11.63
CA GLN A 132 12.37 19.13 -10.26
C GLN A 132 12.14 20.52 -9.67
N ASP A 133 12.32 21.58 -10.44
CA ASP A 133 12.11 22.95 -9.96
C ASP A 133 10.62 23.27 -9.77
N SER A 134 9.77 22.77 -10.65
CA SER A 134 8.31 23.06 -10.64
C SER A 134 7.49 22.11 -9.77
N ALA A 135 7.84 20.83 -9.78
CA ALA A 135 7.10 19.77 -9.10
C ALA A 135 7.89 19.15 -7.95
N GLY A 136 9.17 19.47 -7.76
CA GLY A 136 9.88 19.11 -6.54
C GLY A 136 9.18 19.73 -5.34
N MET A 137 8.65 18.89 -4.44
CA MET A 137 8.67 19.35 -3.05
C MET A 137 10.13 19.56 -2.72
N ASP A 138 10.45 20.74 -2.21
CA ASP A 138 11.60 20.94 -1.34
C ASP A 138 11.73 19.69 -0.47
N GLU A 139 12.82 18.93 -0.62
CA GLU A 139 13.03 17.70 0.14
C GLU A 139 12.85 17.96 1.64
N ASN A 140 13.09 19.21 2.06
CA ASN A 140 12.82 19.70 3.40
C ASN A 140 11.32 19.76 3.74
N LEU A 141 10.44 20.13 2.80
CA LEU A 141 8.99 20.10 3.01
C LEU A 141 8.48 18.66 3.09
N ALA A 142 8.96 17.75 2.24
CA ALA A 142 8.62 16.33 2.33
C ALA A 142 9.10 15.73 3.66
N ARG A 143 10.35 16.03 4.06
CA ARG A 143 10.91 15.64 5.36
C ARG A 143 10.12 16.26 6.52
N ALA A 144 9.69 17.51 6.42
CA ALA A 144 8.86 18.17 7.43
C ALA A 144 7.48 17.50 7.57
N HIS A 145 6.85 17.14 6.45
CA HIS A 145 5.60 16.39 6.43
C HIS A 145 5.75 15.01 7.08
N ALA A 146 6.78 14.26 6.69
CA ALA A 146 7.06 12.95 7.27
C ALA A 146 7.43 13.04 8.75
N THR A 147 8.18 14.07 9.15
CA THR A 147 8.50 14.35 10.57
C THR A 147 7.21 14.59 11.36
N ARG A 148 6.32 15.43 10.84
CA ARG A 148 5.03 15.72 11.48
C ARG A 148 4.14 14.47 11.57
N ALA A 149 4.05 13.69 10.49
CA ALA A 149 3.29 12.45 10.47
C ALA A 149 3.83 11.43 11.49
N TYR A 150 5.15 11.25 11.52
CA TYR A 150 5.84 10.41 12.51
C TYR A 150 5.56 10.87 13.94
N GLN A 151 5.74 12.17 14.24
CA GLN A 151 5.49 12.72 15.58
C GLN A 151 4.03 12.54 16.01
N MET A 152 3.08 12.82 15.12
CA MET A 152 1.66 12.65 15.41
C MET A 152 1.31 11.17 15.67
N PHE A 153 1.91 10.25 14.91
CA PHE A 153 1.68 8.81 15.10
C PHE A 153 2.30 8.26 16.38
N MET A 154 3.51 8.74 16.73
CA MET A 154 4.23 8.35 17.95
C MET A 154 3.77 9.10 19.20
N THR A 155 2.75 9.96 19.10
CA THR A 155 2.22 10.65 20.27
C THR A 155 1.51 9.64 21.17
N PRO A 156 1.86 9.54 22.47
CA PRO A 156 1.26 8.56 23.37
C PRO A 156 -0.26 8.68 23.43
N THR A 157 -0.94 7.55 23.27
CA THR A 157 -2.40 7.48 23.34
C THR A 157 -2.83 6.87 24.67
N GLN A 158 -3.98 7.31 25.20
CA GLN A 158 -4.49 6.77 26.47
C GLN A 158 -5.16 5.40 26.32
N ARG A 159 -5.54 5.01 25.09
CA ARG A 159 -6.32 3.79 24.83
C ARG A 159 -5.82 3.08 23.58
N ALA A 160 -5.93 1.77 23.59
CA ALA A 160 -5.63 0.93 22.44
C ALA A 160 -6.48 1.32 21.21
N PRO A 161 -5.89 1.32 20.00
CA PRO A 161 -6.64 1.40 18.75
C PRO A 161 -7.68 0.28 18.65
N LYS A 162 -8.83 0.58 18.01
CA LYS A 162 -9.90 -0.42 17.80
C LYS A 162 -9.44 -1.58 16.90
N ASP A 163 -8.58 -1.28 15.93
CA ASP A 163 -8.02 -2.23 14.99
C ASP A 163 -6.49 -2.17 15.06
N LEU A 164 -5.92 -3.11 15.81
CA LEU A 164 -4.47 -3.19 16.03
C LEU A 164 -3.72 -3.61 14.76
N ILE A 165 -4.32 -4.42 13.87
CA ILE A 165 -3.66 -4.86 12.63
C ILE A 165 -3.55 -3.68 11.66
N LYS A 166 -4.61 -2.89 11.54
CA LYS A 166 -4.57 -1.64 10.77
C LYS A 166 -3.53 -0.69 11.35
N TRP A 167 -3.50 -0.52 12.67
CA TRP A 167 -2.52 0.35 13.33
C TRP A 167 -1.07 -0.08 13.05
N VAL A 168 -0.74 -1.38 13.11
CA VAL A 168 0.62 -1.86 12.78
C VAL A 168 0.98 -1.60 11.31
N THR A 169 0.00 -1.67 10.41
CA THR A 169 0.21 -1.40 8.99
C THR A 169 0.50 0.09 8.75
N GLU A 170 -0.21 0.98 9.46
CA GLU A 170 0.06 2.42 9.43
C GLU A 170 1.42 2.75 10.06
N PHE A 171 1.78 2.11 11.19
CA PHE A 171 3.11 2.22 11.80
C PHE A 171 4.22 1.87 10.81
N GLU A 172 4.13 0.72 10.13
CA GLU A 172 5.16 0.28 9.19
C GLU A 172 5.29 1.23 8.00
N ALA A 173 4.17 1.75 7.48
CA ALA A 173 4.17 2.73 6.39
C ALA A 173 4.84 4.05 6.80
N ILE A 174 4.46 4.62 7.95
CA ILE A 174 5.00 5.89 8.46
C ILE A 174 6.48 5.74 8.81
N MET A 175 6.88 4.63 9.44
CA MET A 175 8.29 4.36 9.74
C MET A 175 9.12 4.26 8.47
N LEU A 176 8.62 3.54 7.45
CA LEU A 176 9.33 3.41 6.18
C LEU A 176 9.51 4.76 5.50
N GLU A 177 8.45 5.56 5.42
CA GLU A 177 8.49 6.91 4.83
C GLU A 177 9.44 7.85 5.60
N ALA A 178 9.38 7.84 6.93
CA ALA A 178 10.24 8.65 7.78
C ALA A 178 11.72 8.23 7.67
N GLN A 179 12.01 6.93 7.57
CA GLN A 179 13.35 6.41 7.37
C GLN A 179 13.90 6.74 5.98
N THR A 180 13.07 6.67 4.93
CA THR A 180 13.50 7.04 3.56
C THR A 180 13.84 8.53 3.45
N LEU A 181 13.11 9.38 4.18
CA LEU A 181 13.34 10.82 4.21
C LEU A 181 14.35 11.26 5.29
N LYS A 182 15.01 10.29 5.94
CA LYS A 182 16.06 10.49 6.97
C LYS A 182 15.58 11.36 8.14
N VAL A 183 14.35 11.16 8.61
CA VAL A 183 13.84 11.81 9.82
C VAL A 183 14.68 11.32 11.02
N PRO A 184 15.39 12.20 11.76
CA PRO A 184 16.36 11.79 12.77
C PRO A 184 15.80 10.79 13.80
N ASN A 185 14.62 11.08 14.35
CA ASN A 185 14.00 10.23 15.38
C ASN A 185 13.57 8.86 14.85
N ALA A 186 13.28 8.72 13.56
CA ALA A 186 12.86 7.44 12.95
C ALA A 186 14.06 6.59 12.49
N CYS A 187 15.22 7.21 12.30
CA CYS A 187 16.46 6.56 11.89
C CYS A 187 17.30 6.05 13.07
N ASP A 188 17.10 6.58 14.27
CA ASP A 188 17.76 6.13 15.49
C ASP A 188 16.91 5.07 16.22
N ALA A 189 17.42 3.84 16.29
CA ALA A 189 16.76 2.70 16.90
C ALA A 189 16.41 2.89 18.37
N HIS A 190 17.21 3.61 19.15
CA HIS A 190 16.84 3.90 20.53
C HIS A 190 15.64 4.84 20.57
N LEU A 191 15.70 5.94 19.80
CA LEU A 191 14.68 6.99 19.86
C LEU A 191 13.30 6.51 19.39
N TRP A 192 13.23 5.79 18.26
CA TRP A 192 11.92 5.32 17.79
C TRP A 192 11.39 4.15 18.60
N TYR A 193 12.25 3.30 19.17
CA TYR A 193 11.81 2.19 20.01
C TYR A 193 11.26 2.68 21.35
N ASP A 194 11.90 3.70 21.97
CA ASP A 194 11.39 4.37 23.17
C ASP A 194 10.01 5.00 22.91
N ALA A 195 9.89 5.75 21.82
CA ALA A 195 8.62 6.35 21.43
C ALA A 195 7.53 5.29 21.16
N LEU A 196 7.93 4.15 20.58
CA LEU A 196 7.04 3.02 20.34
C LEU A 196 6.57 2.35 21.65
N GLU A 197 7.46 2.19 22.63
CA GLU A 197 7.10 1.70 23.97
C GLU A 197 6.09 2.62 24.65
N ASP A 198 6.26 3.92 24.51
CA ASP A 198 5.35 4.91 25.10
C ASP A 198 3.96 4.89 24.44
N VAL A 199 3.88 4.88 23.11
CA VAL A 199 2.59 4.88 22.39
C VAL A 199 1.83 3.56 22.53
N THR A 200 2.55 2.44 22.63
CA THR A 200 1.94 1.10 22.75
C THR A 200 1.75 0.64 24.18
N ARG A 201 2.24 1.40 25.18
CA ARG A 201 2.11 1.10 26.61
C ARG A 201 0.73 0.58 27.03
N PRO A 202 -0.42 1.12 26.56
CA PRO A 202 -1.73 0.65 26.98
C PRO A 202 -2.12 -0.76 26.50
N PHE A 203 -1.42 -1.34 25.51
CA PHE A 203 -1.83 -2.61 24.89
C PHE A 203 -0.69 -3.57 24.56
N LEU A 204 0.58 -3.15 24.56
CA LEU A 204 1.74 -4.02 24.33
C LEU A 204 2.93 -3.69 25.24
N GLY A 205 2.71 -2.92 26.32
CA GLY A 205 3.80 -2.41 27.16
C GLY A 205 4.71 -3.51 27.72
N PHE A 206 4.17 -4.63 28.19
CA PHE A 206 4.98 -5.75 28.69
C PHE A 206 5.81 -6.41 27.58
N GLN A 207 5.20 -6.65 26.42
CA GLN A 207 5.84 -7.34 25.32
C GLN A 207 7.00 -6.54 24.72
N LEU A 208 6.85 -5.22 24.55
CA LEU A 208 7.94 -4.39 24.04
C LEU A 208 9.09 -4.29 25.04
N GLN A 209 8.82 -4.12 26.33
CA GLN A 209 9.87 -4.14 27.37
C GLN A 209 10.65 -5.46 27.36
N MET A 210 9.96 -6.59 27.21
CA MET A 210 10.61 -7.90 27.10
C MET A 210 11.45 -8.02 25.81
N TRP A 211 10.94 -7.53 24.68
CA TRP A 211 11.66 -7.55 23.41
C TRP A 211 12.86 -6.61 23.40
N ARG A 212 12.84 -5.51 24.16
CA ARG A 212 13.98 -4.59 24.29
C ARG A 212 15.24 -5.33 24.70
N SER A 213 15.16 -6.21 25.70
CA SER A 213 16.29 -7.04 26.14
C SER A 213 16.74 -8.03 25.08
N GLN A 214 15.83 -8.54 24.25
CA GLN A 214 16.15 -9.47 23.15
C GLN A 214 16.77 -8.77 21.94
N LEU A 215 16.43 -7.50 21.73
CA LEU A 215 16.82 -6.69 20.58
C LEU A 215 17.92 -5.68 20.94
N SER A 216 18.44 -5.68 22.17
CA SER A 216 19.37 -4.68 22.67
C SER A 216 20.57 -4.48 21.76
N THR A 217 21.21 -5.57 21.33
CA THR A 217 22.36 -5.51 20.42
C THR A 217 22.02 -4.91 19.06
N GLU A 218 20.81 -5.12 18.55
CA GLU A 218 20.35 -4.53 17.29
C GLU A 218 19.99 -3.05 17.45
N ILE A 219 19.46 -2.68 18.61
CA ILE A 219 19.16 -1.30 18.99
C ILE A 219 20.48 -0.52 19.15
N ASP A 220 21.42 -1.04 19.94
CA ASP A 220 22.72 -0.42 20.23
C ASP A 220 23.55 -0.21 18.96
N ASN A 221 23.47 -1.14 18.00
CA ASN A 221 24.15 -1.02 16.71
C ASN A 221 23.36 -0.22 15.66
N ASN A 222 22.18 0.30 16.01
CA ASN A 222 21.24 0.97 15.12
C ASN A 222 20.90 0.17 13.84
N LYS A 223 20.78 -1.16 13.97
CA LYS A 223 20.45 -2.10 12.87
C LYS A 223 19.05 -2.69 12.99
N LEU A 224 18.28 -2.27 13.99
CA LEU A 224 16.92 -2.76 14.19
C LEU A 224 15.99 -2.32 13.05
N SER A 225 15.40 -3.29 12.36
CA SER A 225 14.41 -3.03 11.33
C SER A 225 13.03 -2.79 11.94
N SER A 226 12.40 -1.67 11.58
CA SER A 226 10.99 -1.35 11.91
C SER A 226 10.03 -2.46 11.47
N ARG A 227 10.28 -3.09 10.31
CA ARG A 227 9.50 -4.23 9.78
C ARG A 227 9.59 -5.47 10.67
N LYS A 228 10.76 -5.76 11.22
CA LYS A 228 10.96 -6.89 12.15
C LYS A 228 10.12 -6.73 13.42
N VAL A 229 10.07 -5.51 13.96
CA VAL A 229 9.23 -5.19 15.13
C VAL A 229 7.75 -5.25 14.76
N ALA A 230 7.33 -4.70 13.61
CA ALA A 230 5.96 -4.80 13.12
C ALA A 230 5.49 -6.27 12.99
N GLN A 231 6.35 -7.16 12.49
CA GLN A 231 6.05 -8.59 12.40
C GLN A 231 5.87 -9.24 13.78
N LYS A 232 6.73 -8.93 14.76
CA LYS A 232 6.58 -9.39 16.15
C LYS A 232 5.26 -8.91 16.75
N ILE A 233 4.88 -7.64 16.51
CA ILE A 233 3.60 -7.09 16.98
C ILE A 233 2.42 -7.83 16.35
N ARG A 234 2.44 -8.07 15.02
CA ARG A 234 1.37 -8.84 14.34
C ARG A 234 1.23 -10.23 14.95
N TYR A 235 2.34 -10.93 15.19
CA TYR A 235 2.34 -12.25 15.83
C TYR A 235 1.70 -12.19 17.22
N GLU A 236 2.06 -11.20 18.03
CA GLU A 236 1.52 -11.03 19.38
C GLU A 236 0.01 -10.78 19.36
N ILE A 237 -0.47 -9.89 18.48
CA ILE A 237 -1.90 -9.63 18.30
C ILE A 237 -2.64 -10.91 17.89
N SER A 238 -2.09 -11.68 16.94
CA SER A 238 -2.68 -12.96 16.53
C SER A 238 -2.71 -13.97 17.66
N ARG A 239 -1.66 -14.02 18.49
CA ARG A 239 -1.57 -14.89 19.66
C ARG A 239 -2.64 -14.54 20.70
N GLU A 240 -2.81 -13.27 21.02
CA GLU A 240 -3.85 -12.82 21.97
C GLU A 240 -5.27 -13.11 21.45
N VAL A 241 -5.51 -12.93 20.16
CA VAL A 241 -6.79 -13.28 19.53
C VAL A 241 -7.06 -14.78 19.62
N ALA A 242 -6.05 -15.63 19.40
CA ALA A 242 -6.19 -17.08 19.50
C ALA A 242 -6.44 -17.58 20.93
N LEU A 243 -5.88 -16.89 21.93
CA LEU A 243 -6.02 -17.23 23.36
C LEU A 243 -7.36 -16.77 23.97
N LYS A 244 -8.06 -15.81 23.35
CA LYS A 244 -9.39 -15.40 23.82
C LYS A 244 -10.36 -16.57 23.65
N PRO A 245 -10.94 -17.12 24.74
CA PRO A 245 -11.93 -18.16 24.63
C PRO A 245 -13.05 -17.66 23.73
N ALA A 246 -13.51 -18.49 22.79
CA ALA A 246 -14.69 -18.18 22.02
C ALA A 246 -15.86 -18.00 23.00
N GLN A 247 -16.16 -16.76 23.38
CA GLN A 247 -17.43 -16.40 24.00
C GLN A 247 -18.51 -16.45 22.93
N ARG A 248 -18.69 -17.63 22.33
CA ARG A 248 -19.95 -18.01 21.72
C ARG A 248 -20.82 -18.45 22.86
N GLY A 249 -21.84 -17.65 23.15
CA GLY A 249 -22.83 -17.94 24.18
C GLY A 249 -23.43 -19.33 24.01
N VAL A 250 -22.85 -20.31 24.67
CA VAL A 250 -23.53 -21.57 24.94
C VAL A 250 -24.31 -21.33 26.23
N LYS A 251 -25.60 -21.04 26.10
CA LYS A 251 -26.53 -21.19 27.23
C LYS A 251 -26.64 -22.68 27.54
N ARG A 252 -25.70 -23.21 28.31
CA ARG A 252 -25.85 -24.52 28.95
C ARG A 252 -26.86 -24.34 30.09
N PRO A 253 -28.00 -25.03 30.10
CA PRO A 253 -28.81 -25.09 31.31
C PRO A 253 -27.98 -25.76 32.40
N ALA A 254 -27.83 -25.08 33.53
CA ALA A 254 -27.17 -25.63 34.71
C ALA A 254 -28.04 -26.76 35.26
N ALA A 255 -27.68 -28.01 34.97
CA ALA A 255 -28.15 -29.16 35.73
C ALA A 255 -27.12 -29.39 36.84
N PHE A 256 -27.46 -28.97 38.06
CA PHE A 256 -26.76 -29.40 39.26
C PHE A 256 -27.09 -30.89 39.50
N PRO A 257 -26.11 -31.79 39.67
CA PRO A 257 -26.40 -33.11 40.18
C PRO A 257 -26.60 -33.02 41.69
N ALA A 258 -27.85 -33.13 42.14
CA ALA A 258 -28.15 -33.47 43.52
C ALA A 258 -27.92 -34.98 43.67
N GLY A 259 -26.92 -35.35 44.46
CA GLY A 259 -26.62 -36.74 44.75
C GLY A 259 -27.65 -37.36 45.69
N THR A 260 -27.98 -38.63 45.43
CA THR A 260 -28.29 -39.62 46.46
C THR A 260 -27.82 -40.98 45.96
N ASN A 261 -27.12 -41.70 46.84
CA ASN A 261 -26.58 -43.04 46.63
C ASN A 261 -27.70 -44.06 46.44
N ASP A 262 -27.52 -45.06 45.58
CA ASP A 262 -27.71 -46.48 45.93
C ASP A 262 -27.13 -47.39 44.83
N GLU A 263 -26.68 -48.57 45.25
CA GLU A 263 -25.97 -49.56 44.44
C GLU A 263 -26.86 -50.31 43.45
N GLY A 264 -26.26 -50.85 42.37
CA GLY A 264 -26.95 -51.83 41.52
C GLY A 264 -26.35 -52.00 40.13
N LEU A 265 -25.52 -53.04 39.97
CA LEU A 265 -25.14 -53.64 38.68
C LEU A 265 -26.38 -54.19 37.96
N THR A 266 -26.52 -53.94 36.65
CA THR A 266 -26.78 -54.96 35.61
C THR A 266 -26.74 -54.37 34.20
N LEU A 267 -26.27 -55.19 33.27
CA LEU A 267 -26.26 -55.02 31.82
C LEU A 267 -27.69 -55.07 31.23
N ASP A 268 -27.82 -54.59 29.99
CA ASP A 268 -28.49 -55.26 28.85
C ASP A 268 -29.28 -54.31 27.92
N GLU A 269 -28.88 -54.43 26.65
CA GLU A 269 -29.62 -54.49 25.38
C GLU A 269 -31.01 -53.84 25.18
N GLU A 270 -31.05 -53.10 24.06
CA GLU A 270 -32.04 -53.13 22.97
C GLU A 270 -33.51 -52.72 23.20
N SER A 271 -34.03 -52.07 22.15
CA SER A 271 -35.42 -52.13 21.67
C SER A 271 -36.20 -50.81 21.65
N SER A 272 -36.29 -50.29 20.43
CA SER A 272 -37.51 -49.99 19.68
C SER A 272 -38.64 -49.19 20.33
N ASP A 273 -38.91 -48.05 19.67
CA ASP A 273 -40.24 -47.58 19.26
C ASP A 273 -41.27 -47.25 20.35
N HIS A 274 -41.64 -45.97 20.48
CA HIS A 274 -43.02 -45.57 20.21
C HIS A 274 -43.25 -44.05 20.23
N THR A 275 -43.93 -43.63 19.17
CA THR A 275 -44.60 -42.37 18.87
C THR A 275 -45.33 -41.68 20.05
N PRO A 276 -45.27 -40.34 20.19
CA PRO A 276 -46.08 -39.61 21.17
C PRO A 276 -47.49 -39.27 20.64
N PRO A 277 -48.54 -39.30 21.49
CA PRO A 277 -49.85 -38.81 21.11
C PRO A 277 -50.01 -37.29 21.32
N LYS A 278 -51.01 -36.77 20.61
CA LYS A 278 -51.33 -35.38 20.31
C LYS A 278 -52.15 -34.66 21.41
N LYS A 279 -52.07 -33.31 21.36
CA LYS A 279 -53.05 -32.27 21.79
C LYS A 279 -53.17 -32.07 23.32
N ALA A 280 -53.44 -30.89 23.87
CA ALA A 280 -54.19 -29.73 23.39
C ALA A 280 -53.78 -28.42 24.11
N LYS A 281 -53.94 -27.29 23.42
CA LYS A 281 -54.01 -25.94 24.01
C LYS A 281 -55.31 -25.77 24.81
N LYS A 282 -55.25 -25.06 25.94
CA LYS A 282 -56.35 -24.18 26.38
C LYS A 282 -55.85 -23.08 27.31
N GLU A 283 -56.13 -21.85 26.89
CA GLU A 283 -55.98 -20.59 27.63
C GLU A 283 -57.08 -20.40 28.70
N LYS A 284 -56.87 -19.33 29.49
CA LYS A 284 -57.74 -18.57 30.43
C LYS A 284 -57.37 -18.87 31.89
N GLY A 285 -57.11 -17.89 32.76
CA GLY A 285 -57.26 -16.43 32.73
C GLY A 285 -57.34 -15.91 34.19
N ARG A 286 -57.44 -14.57 34.36
CA ARG A 286 -57.60 -13.75 35.61
C ARG A 286 -56.29 -13.40 36.34
N SER A 287 -55.88 -12.15 36.60
CA SER A 287 -56.49 -10.83 36.91
C SER A 287 -56.37 -10.46 38.40
N ASN A 288 -55.54 -9.45 38.73
CA ASN A 288 -55.86 -8.22 39.49
C ASN A 288 -54.54 -7.52 39.91
N ARG A 289 -54.24 -6.26 39.50
CA ARG A 289 -54.79 -4.93 39.87
C ARG A 289 -54.40 -4.44 41.28
N ARG A 290 -53.55 -3.39 41.32
CA ARG A 290 -53.66 -2.08 42.04
C ARG A 290 -52.25 -1.51 42.28
N GLY A 291 -51.91 -0.23 42.11
CA GLY A 291 -52.60 1.02 41.73
C GLY A 291 -51.54 2.12 41.47
N LYS A 292 -51.77 3.03 40.51
CA LYS A 292 -52.04 4.50 40.65
C LYS A 292 -50.81 5.35 41.06
N GLN A 293 -50.45 6.52 40.50
CA GLN A 293 -51.04 7.55 39.61
C GLN A 293 -49.85 8.36 39.01
N LYS A 294 -49.76 8.70 37.70
CA LYS A 294 -50.41 9.75 36.88
C LYS A 294 -50.11 11.22 37.27
N ASN A 295 -49.38 11.94 36.40
CA ASN A 295 -49.86 13.08 35.55
C ASN A 295 -48.67 13.68 34.74
N ASN A 296 -48.71 13.67 33.39
CA ASN A 296 -49.25 14.67 32.43
C ASN A 296 -48.34 15.91 32.29
N LEU A 297 -48.01 16.48 31.12
CA LEU A 297 -48.29 16.23 29.69
C LEU A 297 -47.45 17.28 28.89
N LYS A 298 -46.83 16.93 27.75
CA LYS A 298 -46.94 17.65 26.44
C LYS A 298 -45.90 17.17 25.40
N ASN A 299 -46.45 16.50 24.38
CA ASN A 299 -46.13 16.50 22.95
C ASN A 299 -44.67 16.52 22.45
N ASN A 300 -44.27 15.48 21.72
CA ASN A 300 -44.33 15.57 20.26
C ASN A 300 -44.31 14.20 19.55
N HIS A 301 -45.10 14.18 18.46
CA HIS A 301 -45.32 13.11 17.51
C HIS A 301 -44.02 12.60 16.86
N THR A 302 -43.76 11.30 16.88
CA THR A 302 -43.20 10.58 15.70
C THR A 302 -43.48 9.08 15.81
N LYS A 303 -43.98 8.54 14.71
CA LYS A 303 -44.52 7.19 14.55
C LYS A 303 -43.43 6.12 14.68
N ASP A 304 -43.80 5.13 15.48
CA ASP A 304 -43.27 3.78 15.56
C ASP A 304 -43.21 3.12 14.17
N TRP A 305 -42.03 2.68 13.74
CA TRP A 305 -41.86 1.73 12.63
C TRP A 305 -40.96 0.60 13.09
N GLY A 306 -41.60 -0.54 13.29
CA GLY A 306 -40.98 -1.80 13.62
C GLY A 306 -39.98 -2.27 12.55
N LYS A 307 -39.13 -3.18 13.01
CA LYS A 307 -38.16 -3.96 12.24
C LYS A 307 -38.70 -4.36 10.85
N GLU A 308 -38.31 -3.63 9.82
CA GLU A 308 -38.56 -4.01 8.44
C GLU A 308 -37.26 -4.49 7.79
N THR A 309 -37.26 -5.75 7.38
CA THR A 309 -36.22 -6.36 6.57
C THR A 309 -36.01 -5.50 5.33
N ARG A 310 -34.75 -5.15 5.02
CA ARG A 310 -34.39 -4.29 3.88
C ARG A 310 -34.95 -4.88 2.58
N LYS A 311 -36.08 -4.37 2.10
CA LYS A 311 -36.69 -4.77 0.83
C LYS A 311 -35.89 -4.15 -0.31
N THR A 312 -35.22 -4.96 -1.10
CA THR A 312 -34.64 -4.56 -2.38
C THR A 312 -35.74 -4.44 -3.44
N CYS A 313 -35.56 -3.52 -4.39
CA CYS A 313 -36.49 -3.32 -5.48
C CYS A 313 -36.57 -4.59 -6.34
N ARG A 314 -37.77 -5.16 -6.50
CA ARG A 314 -37.96 -6.38 -7.31
C ARG A 314 -37.58 -6.24 -8.79
N ALA A 315 -37.52 -5.01 -9.30
CA ALA A 315 -37.29 -4.77 -10.71
C ALA A 315 -35.81 -4.58 -11.10
N CYS A 316 -35.00 -4.00 -10.20
CA CYS A 316 -33.58 -3.73 -10.49
C CYS A 316 -32.63 -4.23 -9.39
N GLY A 317 -33.15 -4.83 -8.32
CA GLY A 317 -32.36 -5.36 -7.20
C GLY A 317 -31.74 -4.30 -6.28
N GLN A 318 -31.91 -3.01 -6.56
CA GLN A 318 -31.32 -1.91 -5.78
C GLN A 318 -32.15 -1.55 -4.55
N PHE A 319 -31.54 -0.87 -3.57
CA PHE A 319 -32.17 -0.52 -2.30
C PHE A 319 -33.07 0.71 -2.41
N HIS A 320 -34.24 0.54 -3.01
CA HIS A 320 -35.32 1.53 -3.00
C HIS A 320 -36.67 0.85 -3.23
N ASP A 321 -37.76 1.57 -2.95
CA ASP A 321 -39.11 1.10 -3.25
C ASP A 321 -39.37 1.04 -4.77
N LEU A 322 -40.23 0.10 -5.20
CA LEU A 322 -40.60 -0.09 -6.60
C LEU A 322 -41.18 1.18 -7.24
N SER A 323 -41.93 1.98 -6.47
CA SER A 323 -42.54 3.24 -6.92
C SER A 323 -41.51 4.33 -7.25
N LYS A 324 -40.26 4.18 -6.79
CA LYS A 324 -39.14 5.09 -7.08
C LYS A 324 -38.10 4.46 -8.00
N CYS A 325 -38.45 3.35 -8.66
CA CYS A 325 -37.54 2.65 -9.56
C CYS A 325 -37.37 3.40 -10.88
N PHE A 326 -36.18 3.96 -11.08
CA PHE A 326 -35.79 4.64 -12.31
C PHE A 326 -35.95 3.78 -13.57
N TYR A 327 -35.77 2.45 -13.43
CA TYR A 327 -35.89 1.51 -14.56
C TYR A 327 -37.33 1.22 -14.98
N ILE A 328 -38.32 1.42 -14.10
CA ILE A 328 -39.75 1.22 -14.43
C ILE A 328 -40.40 2.56 -14.75
N PHE A 329 -40.18 3.56 -13.91
CA PHE A 329 -40.78 4.87 -14.04
C PHE A 329 -39.69 5.84 -14.51
N LYS A 330 -39.37 5.79 -15.81
CA LYS A 330 -38.59 6.86 -16.44
C LYS A 330 -39.44 8.13 -16.42
N ARG A 331 -38.94 9.16 -15.73
CA ARG A 331 -39.49 10.51 -15.82
C ARG A 331 -38.66 11.33 -16.78
#